data_AF-A0A832GQE9-F1
#
_entry.id   AF-A0A832GQE9-F1
#
_cell.length_a   1.000
_cell.length_b   1.000
_cell.length_c   1.000
_cell.angle_alpha   90.00
_cell.angle_beta   90.00
_cell.angle_gamma   90.00
#
_symmetry.space_group_name_H-M   'P 1'
#
loop_
_entity.id
_entity.type
_entity.pdbx_description
1 polymer ?
#
loop_
_entity_poly.entity_id
_entity_poly.type
_entity_poly.pdbx_seq_one_letter_code
_entity_poly.pdbx_strand_id
1 'polypeptide(L)' 'MLRIANKEGLTFYDCSYIAAAESSEAILVTEDEKLKKIANKFVKTIIF' A
#
# COMPACT_ATOMS: atom_id res chain seq x y z
N MET A 1 -10.73 -2.14 0.42
CA MET A 1 -9.52 -2.87 -0.04
C MET A 1 -9.72 -3.68 -1.31
N LEU A 2 -10.69 -4.60 -1.42
CA LEU A 2 -10.89 -5.41 -2.66
C LEU A 2 -11.04 -4.57 -3.94
N ARG A 3 -11.65 -3.39 -3.85
CA ARG A 3 -11.77 -2.45 -4.97
C ARG A 3 -10.44 -1.83 -5.43
N ILE A 4 -9.47 -1.67 -4.52
CA ILE A 4 -8.12 -1.16 -4.82
C ILE A 4 -7.28 -2.31 -5.39
N ALA A 5 -7.33 -3.49 -4.76
CA ALA A 5 -6.65 -4.71 -5.21
C ALA A 5 -6.95 -5.03 -6.68
N ASN A 6 -8.23 -5.07 -7.03
CA ASN A 6 -8.67 -5.43 -8.38
C ASN A 6 -8.35 -4.36 -9.44
N LYS A 7 -8.28 -3.08 -9.04
CA LYS A 7 -8.11 -1.97 -9.98
C LYS A 7 -6.64 -1.63 -10.26
N GLU A 8 -5.75 -1.92 -9.30
CA GLU A 8 -4.32 -1.60 -9.39
C GLU A 8 -3.43 -2.86 -9.52
N GLY A 9 -4.05 -4.05 -9.58
CA GLY A 9 -3.33 -5.33 -9.69
C GLY A 9 -2.44 -5.61 -8.47
N LEU A 10 -2.95 -5.26 -7.28
CA LEU A 10 -2.33 -5.55 -6.00
C LEU A 10 -2.91 -6.83 -5.41
N THR A 11 -2.07 -7.58 -4.70
CA THR A 11 -2.56 -8.72 -3.93
C THR A 11 -3.41 -8.25 -2.74
N PHE A 12 -4.13 -9.19 -2.13
CA PHE A 12 -4.83 -8.90 -0.87
C PHE A 12 -3.85 -8.46 0.23
N TYR A 13 -2.63 -9.03 0.26
CA TYR A 13 -1.61 -8.70 1.26
C TYR A 13 -1.09 -7.28 1.10
N ASP A 14 -0.76 -6.88 -0.12
CA ASP A 14 -0.36 -5.49 -0.44
C ASP A 14 -1.40 -4.49 0.03
N CYS A 15 -2.68 -4.77 -0.25
CA CYS A 15 -3.78 -3.93 0.21
C CYS A 15 -3.90 -3.92 1.75
N SER A 16 -3.62 -5.04 2.42
CA SER A 16 -3.64 -5.16 3.88
C SER A 16 -2.62 -4.27 4.55
N TYR A 17 -1.40 -4.20 4.01
CA TYR A 17 -0.37 -3.29 4.52
C TYR A 17 -0.75 -1.82 4.32
N ILE A 18 -1.29 -1.45 3.15
CA ILE A 18 -1.75 -0.09 2.89
C ILE A 18 -2.84 0.32 3.89
N ALA A 19 -3.86 -0.52 4.08
CA ALA A 19 -4.95 -0.17 4.98
C ALA A 19 -4.54 -0.13 6.45
N ALA A 20 -3.63 -1.01 6.87
CA ALA A 20 -3.10 -0.98 8.23
C ALA A 20 -2.28 0.30 8.48
N ALA A 21 -1.49 0.74 7.49
CA ALA A 21 -0.77 2.01 7.57
C ALA A 21 -1.72 3.20 7.57
N GLU A 22 -2.76 3.18 6.74
CA GLU A 22 -3.78 4.23 6.65
C GLU A 22 -4.56 4.37 7.96
N SER A 23 -5.04 3.25 8.52
CA SER A 23 -5.82 3.25 9.77
C SER A 23 -5.01 3.67 11.00
N SER A 24 -3.68 3.55 10.92
CA SER A 24 -2.77 3.82 12.04
C SER A 24 -1.98 5.12 11.85
N GLU A 25 -2.28 5.89 10.79
CA GLU A 25 -1.54 7.11 10.40
C GLU A 25 -0.01 6.89 10.30
N ALA A 26 0.38 5.68 9.88
CA ALA A 26 1.78 5.25 9.81
C ALA A 26 2.39 5.43 8.41
N ILE A 27 3.72 5.40 8.35
CA ILE A 27 4.46 5.33 7.09
C ILE A 27 4.60 3.87 6.68
N LEU A 28 4.20 3.52 5.46
CA LEU A 28 4.46 2.19 4.90
C LEU A 28 5.93 2.10 4.45
N VAL A 29 6.63 1.07 4.91
CA VAL A 29 8.00 0.75 4.47
C VAL A 29 7.94 -0.56 3.69
N THR A 30 8.50 -0.59 2.49
CA THR A 30 8.49 -1.78 1.62
C THR A 30 9.70 -1.77 0.69
N GLU A 31 10.17 -2.95 0.26
CA GLU A 31 11.19 -3.09 -0.80
C GLU A 31 10.54 -3.13 -2.19
N ASP A 32 9.21 -3.26 -2.26
CA ASP A 32 8.47 -3.36 -3.53
C ASP A 32 8.17 -1.97 -4.11
N GLU A 33 8.91 -1.60 -5.15
CA GLU A 33 8.74 -0.34 -5.89
C GLU A 33 7.36 -0.19 -6.57
N LYS A 34 6.74 -1.30 -7.00
CA LYS A 34 5.39 -1.28 -7.57
C LYS A 34 4.39 -0.96 -6.47
N LEU A 35 4.52 -1.58 -5.29
CA LEU A 35 3.69 -1.29 -4.13
C LEU A 35 3.85 0.17 -3.69
N LYS A 36 5.09 0.68 -3.57
CA LYS A 36 5.36 2.09 -3.23
C LYS A 36 4.64 3.06 -4.15
N LYS A 37 4.67 2.83 -5.46
CA LYS A 37 4.01 3.71 -6.44
C LYS A 37 2.50 3.76 -6.26
N ILE A 38 1.87 2.64 -5.93
CA ILE A 38 0.41 2.56 -5.75
C ILE A 38 0.02 3.06 -4.35
N ALA A 39 0.74 2.63 -3.31
CA ALA A 39 0.50 2.97 -1.91
C ALA A 39 0.64 4.47 -1.63
N ASN A 40 1.58 5.16 -2.29
CA ASN A 40 1.77 6.62 -2.15
C ASN A 40 0.54 7.46 -2.55
N LYS A 41 -0.45 6.88 -3.24
CA LYS A 41 -1.74 7.53 -3.50
C LYS A 41 -2.62 7.64 -2.24
N PHE A 42 -2.34 6.85 -1.21
CA PHE A 42 -3.17 6.70 -0.01
C PHE A 42 -2.38 6.99 1.28
N VAL A 43 -1.16 6.48 1.39
CA VAL A 43 -0.32 6.58 2.58
C VAL A 43 1.11 6.95 2.20
N LYS A 44 1.79 7.72 3.04
CA LYS A 44 3.22 8.02 2.82
C LYS A 44 4.01 6.71 2.83
N THR A 45 4.72 6.44 1.75
CA THR A 45 5.43 5.17 1.54
C THR A 45 6.89 5.41 1.16
N ILE A 46 7.81 4.72 1.84
CA ILE A 46 9.26 4.78 1.59
C ILE A 46 9.82 3.40 1.22
N ILE A 47 10.98 3.40 0.55
CA ILE A 47 11.73 2.20 0.19
C ILE A 47 12.83 1.94 1.22
N PHE A 48 13.06 0.67 1.54
CA PHE A 48 14.22 0.18 2.27
C PHE A 48 15.08 -0.68 1.34
#